data_AF-A0A953ZWC3-F1
#
_entry.id   AF-A0A953ZWC3-F1
#
_cell.length_a   1.000
_cell.length_b   1.000
_cell.length_c   1.000
_cell.angle_alpha   90.00
_cell.angle_beta   90.00
_cell.angle_gamma   90.00
#
_symmetry.space_group_name_H-M   'P 1'
#
loop_
_entity.id
_entity.type
_entity.pdbx_description
1 polymer ?
#
loop_
_entity_poly.entity_id
_entity_poly.type
_entity_poly.pdbx_seq_one_letter_code
_entity_poly.pdbx_strand_id
1 'polypeptide(L)'
;MQTQAIAGSPTTGGTKREQALAVAHKFEEILARQMVGTFRESTLIGEEGGMFGGGAGSSTYAAWFDEHMAAHVTRNRGLGVAQGIMRYLERIEQLGPR
;
A
#
# COMPACT_ATOMS: atom_id res chain seq x y z
N MET A 1 15.10 -19.35 -50.58
CA MET A 1 15.57 -18.21 -49.77
C MET A 1 14.35 -17.52 -49.17
N GLN A 2 14.51 -16.94 -47.97
CA GLN A 2 13.55 -16.18 -47.14
C GLN A 2 12.72 -16.95 -46.12
N THR A 3 13.38 -17.29 -45.01
CA THR A 3 12.83 -17.27 -43.65
C THR A 3 12.56 -15.82 -43.24
N GLN A 4 11.28 -15.43 -43.12
CA GLN A 4 10.90 -14.21 -42.41
C GLN A 4 11.08 -14.42 -40.91
N ALA A 5 12.03 -13.69 -40.32
CA ALA A 5 12.13 -13.52 -38.88
C ALA A 5 10.95 -12.64 -38.40
N ILE A 6 10.03 -13.23 -37.64
CA ILE A 6 9.10 -12.44 -36.83
C ILE A 6 9.91 -11.76 -35.73
N ALA A 7 10.01 -10.44 -35.84
CA ALA A 7 10.62 -9.57 -34.86
C ALA A 7 9.99 -9.83 -33.48
N GLY A 8 10.81 -10.29 -32.54
CA GLY A 8 10.41 -10.37 -31.14
C GLY A 8 10.17 -8.96 -30.60
N SER A 9 8.94 -8.66 -30.22
CA SER A 9 8.57 -7.46 -29.47
C SER A 9 9.07 -7.57 -28.02
N PRO A 10 9.72 -6.53 -27.44
CA PRO A 10 9.80 -6.43 -26.00
C PRO A 10 9.20 -5.09 -25.54
N THR A 11 7.89 -5.04 -25.32
CA THR A 11 7.20 -3.96 -24.59
C THR A 11 6.82 -4.34 -23.15
N THR A 12 7.32 -5.47 -22.64
CA THR A 12 6.93 -6.06 -21.35
C THR A 12 7.52 -5.36 -20.12
N GLY A 13 8.49 -4.45 -20.28
CA GLY A 13 9.15 -3.75 -19.17
C GLY A 13 8.28 -2.69 -18.49
N GLY A 14 7.56 -1.88 -19.29
CA GLY A 14 6.67 -0.83 -18.76
C GLY A 14 5.50 -1.39 -17.96
N THR A 15 4.87 -2.45 -18.46
CA THR A 15 3.67 -3.04 -17.84
C THR A 15 3.97 -3.77 -16.53
N LYS A 16 5.08 -4.51 -16.44
CA LYS A 16 5.49 -5.18 -15.19
C LYS A 16 5.85 -4.18 -14.09
N ARG A 17 6.54 -3.11 -14.46
CA ARG A 17 6.95 -2.06 -13.53
C ARG A 17 5.75 -1.30 -12.96
N GLU A 18 4.80 -0.94 -13.82
CA GLU A 18 3.55 -0.30 -13.42
C GLU A 18 2.71 -1.21 -12.51
N GLN A 19 2.60 -2.50 -12.85
CA GLN A 19 1.90 -3.48 -12.02
C GLN A 19 2.54 -3.64 -10.64
N ALA A 20 3.87 -3.77 -10.59
CA ALA A 20 4.60 -3.87 -9.33
C ALA A 20 4.42 -2.62 -8.46
N LEU A 21 4.45 -1.43 -9.07
CA LEU A 21 4.22 -0.17 -8.37
C LEU A 21 2.80 -0.10 -7.79
N ALA A 22 1.79 -0.49 -8.58
CA ALA A 22 0.40 -0.51 -8.12
C ALA A 22 0.18 -1.48 -6.95
N VAL A 23 0.80 -2.67 -7.00
CA VAL A 23 0.73 -3.65 -5.91
C VAL A 23 1.46 -3.14 -4.67
N ALA A 24 2.64 -2.54 -4.83
CA ALA A 24 3.41 -1.98 -3.73
C ALA A 24 2.65 -0.85 -3.00
N HIS A 25 1.95 0.01 -3.74
CA HIS A 25 1.08 1.04 -3.15
C HIS A 25 -0.13 0.46 -2.41
N LYS A 26 -0.80 -0.54 -2.99
CA LYS A 26 -1.92 -1.22 -2.30
C LYS A 26 -1.47 -1.91 -1.00
N PHE A 27 -0.30 -2.52 -1.01
CA PHE A 27 0.27 -3.12 0.19
C PHE A 27 0.51 -2.06 1.27
N GLU A 28 1.12 -0.94 0.91
CA GLU A 28 1.36 0.17 1.84
C GLU A 28 0.06 0.74 2.41
N GLU A 29 -1.00 0.85 1.61
CA GLU A 29 -2.33 1.30 2.05
C GLU A 29 -2.93 0.35 3.10
N ILE A 30 -2.88 -0.96 2.85
CA ILE A 30 -3.37 -1.98 3.79
C ILE A 30 -2.56 -1.93 5.09
N LEU A 31 -1.23 -1.82 4.98
CA LEU A 31 -0.34 -1.71 6.14
C LEU A 31 -0.66 -0.46 6.97
N ALA A 32 -0.84 0.69 6.32
CA ALA A 32 -1.18 1.93 6.99
C ALA A 32 -2.50 1.82 7.75
N ARG A 33 -3.53 1.23 7.13
CA ARG A 33 -4.81 0.95 7.81
C ARG A 33 -4.64 0.06 9.03
N GLN A 34 -3.87 -1.02 8.91
CA GLN A 34 -3.63 -1.93 10.03
C GLN A 34 -2.87 -1.25 11.16
N MET A 35 -1.84 -0.45 10.86
CA MET A 35 -1.11 0.33 11.87
C MET A 35 -2.03 1.29 12.61
N VAL A 36 -2.86 2.04 11.89
CA VAL A 36 -3.82 2.99 12.50
C VAL A 36 -4.83 2.25 13.38
N GLY A 37 -5.36 1.11 12.90
CA GLY A 37 -6.26 0.27 13.68
C GLY A 37 -5.61 -0.25 14.98
N THR A 38 -4.38 -0.77 14.89
CA THR A 38 -3.61 -1.23 16.06
C THR A 38 -3.28 -0.10 17.03
N PHE A 39 -2.93 1.09 16.55
CA PHE A 39 -2.70 2.25 17.43
C PHE A 39 -3.96 2.62 18.18
N ARG A 40 -5.10 2.71 17.50
CA ARG A 40 -6.40 2.96 18.13
C ARG A 40 -6.73 1.89 19.18
N GLU A 41 -6.52 0.62 18.84
CA GLU A 41 -6.76 -0.51 19.75
C GLU A 41 -5.83 -0.47 20.98
N SER A 42 -4.58 -0.04 20.81
CA SER A 42 -3.64 0.11 21.94
C SER A 42 -4.06 1.20 22.93
N THR A 43 -4.73 2.26 22.45
CA THR A 43 -5.36 3.28 23.30
C THR A 43 -6.62 2.79 24.03
N LEU A 44 -7.13 1.59 23.76
CA LEU A 44 -8.24 0.99 24.50
C LEU A 44 -7.81 0.39 25.85
N ILE A 45 -6.51 0.25 26.11
CA ILE A 45 -5.99 -0.29 27.37
C ILE A 45 -5.98 0.82 28.43
N GLY A 46 -7.15 1.17 28.98
CA GLY A 46 -7.22 2.03 30.18
C GLY A 46 -8.53 2.77 30.45
N GLU A 47 -9.32 3.09 29.42
CA GLU A 47 -10.58 3.84 29.58
C GLU A 47 -11.76 2.99 29.13
N GLU A 48 -12.76 2.80 30.00
CA GLU A 48 -14.04 2.16 29.65
C GLU A 48 -14.67 2.88 28.45
N GLY A 49 -14.50 2.31 27.26
CA GLY A 49 -15.01 2.87 25.99
C GLY A 49 -13.93 3.27 24.97
N GLY A 50 -12.65 3.33 25.32
CA GLY A 50 -11.59 3.61 24.35
C GLY A 50 -11.59 5.00 23.72
N MET A 51 -10.80 5.20 22.67
CA MET A 51 -10.57 6.50 22.00
C MET A 51 -11.86 7.25 21.57
N PHE A 52 -12.96 6.51 21.32
CA PHE A 52 -14.24 7.08 20.86
C PHE A 52 -15.41 6.81 21.83
N GLY A 53 -15.15 6.24 23.02
CA GLY A 53 -16.17 5.85 23.99
C GLY A 53 -16.98 4.60 23.62
N GLY A 54 -17.82 4.15 24.55
CA GLY A 54 -18.67 2.95 24.40
C GLY A 54 -20.09 3.19 23.84
N GLY A 55 -20.39 4.40 23.38
CA GLY A 55 -21.73 4.79 22.95
C GLY A 55 -22.14 4.24 21.57
N ALA A 56 -23.45 4.24 21.30
CA ALA A 56 -23.98 3.89 19.97
C ALA A 56 -23.42 4.87 18.92
N GLY A 57 -22.67 4.32 17.95
CA GLY A 57 -22.00 5.09 16.89
C GLY A 57 -20.48 5.25 17.06
N SER A 58 -19.90 4.84 18.19
CA SER A 58 -18.44 4.88 18.36
C SER A 58 -17.72 4.02 17.32
N SER A 59 -18.30 2.87 16.93
CA SER A 59 -17.78 2.01 15.87
C SER A 59 -17.77 2.67 14.49
N THR A 60 -18.79 3.48 14.17
CA THR A 60 -18.86 4.23 12.90
C THR A 60 -17.81 5.32 12.85
N TYR A 61 -17.64 6.08 13.95
CA TYR A 61 -16.59 7.09 14.04
C TYR A 61 -15.19 6.48 14.01
N ALA A 62 -15.01 5.34 14.67
CA ALA A 62 -13.74 4.62 14.67
C ALA A 62 -13.37 4.14 13.24
N ALA A 63 -14.32 3.62 12.48
CA ALA A 63 -14.09 3.23 11.09
C ALA A 63 -13.77 4.45 10.19
N TRP A 64 -14.51 5.55 10.35
CA TRP A 64 -14.27 6.79 9.61
C TRP A 64 -12.90 7.41 9.92
N PHE A 65 -12.50 7.39 11.20
CA PHE A 65 -11.19 7.85 11.64
C PHE A 65 -10.07 7.02 11.03
N ASP A 66 -10.17 5.69 11.07
CA ASP A 66 -9.16 4.81 10.48
C ASP A 66 -8.99 5.08 8.98
N GLU A 67 -10.11 5.24 8.26
CA GLU A 67 -10.10 5.56 6.83
C GLU A 67 -9.42 6.91 6.55
N HIS A 68 -9.76 7.95 7.30
CA HIS A 68 -9.18 9.29 7.12
C HIS A 68 -7.70 9.32 7.45
N MET A 69 -7.30 8.69 8.55
CA MET A 69 -5.90 8.63 8.96
C MET A 69 -5.06 7.81 8.00
N ALA A 70 -5.55 6.66 7.54
CA ALA A 70 -4.86 5.87 6.54
C ALA A 70 -4.74 6.62 5.20
N ALA A 71 -5.80 7.32 4.77
CA ALA A 71 -5.76 8.17 3.57
C ALA A 71 -4.78 9.35 3.74
N HIS A 72 -4.70 9.93 4.93
CA HIS A 72 -3.78 11.03 5.22
C HIS A 72 -2.32 10.56 5.20
N VAL A 73 -2.02 9.41 5.83
CA VAL A 73 -0.68 8.80 5.85
C VAL A 73 -0.21 8.43 4.45
N THR A 74 -1.09 7.85 3.63
CA THR A 74 -0.77 7.48 2.25
C THR A 74 -0.61 8.68 1.32
N ARG A 75 -1.43 9.75 1.46
CA ARG A 75 -1.27 10.98 0.67
C ARG A 75 -0.04 11.80 1.07
N ASN A 76 0.32 11.86 2.35
CA ASN A 76 1.45 12.63 2.84
C ASN A 76 2.74 11.82 2.83
N ARG A 77 3.19 11.49 1.61
CA ARG A 77 4.46 10.79 1.31
C ARG A 77 4.49 9.29 1.65
N GLY A 78 3.40 8.70 2.14
CA GLY A 78 3.33 7.27 2.43
C GLY A 78 4.29 6.84 3.54
N LEU A 79 4.39 5.53 3.76
CA LEU A 79 5.30 4.94 4.75
C LEU A 79 6.72 4.69 4.18
N GLY A 80 6.92 4.91 2.88
CA GLY A 80 8.19 4.62 2.20
C GLY A 80 8.36 3.14 1.83
N VAL A 81 7.36 2.31 2.12
CA VAL A 81 7.37 0.87 1.93
C VAL A 81 7.23 0.54 0.45
N ALA A 82 6.34 1.24 -0.26
CA ALA A 82 6.16 1.04 -1.70
C ALA A 82 7.47 1.29 -2.47
N GLN A 83 8.18 2.36 -2.14
CA GLN A 83 9.48 2.71 -2.73
C GLN A 83 10.56 1.71 -2.31
N GLY A 84 10.52 1.21 -1.07
CA GLY A 84 11.38 0.12 -0.61
C GLY A 84 11.22 -1.16 -1.42
N ILE A 85 9.97 -1.58 -1.65
CA ILE A 85 9.63 -2.75 -2.48
C ILE A 85 10.14 -2.55 -3.91
N MET A 86 9.88 -1.40 -4.51
CA MET A 86 10.35 -1.12 -5.86
C MET A 86 11.88 -1.16 -5.97
N ARG A 87 12.61 -0.55 -5.02
CA ARG A 87 14.08 -0.63 -4.98
C ARG A 87 14.58 -2.07 -4.82
N TYR A 88 13.90 -2.87 -4.01
CA TYR A 88 14.24 -4.28 -3.83
C TYR A 88 14.02 -5.08 -5.12
N LEU A 89 12.87 -4.91 -5.78
CA LEU A 89 12.53 -5.56 -7.04
C LEU A 89 13.47 -5.16 -8.18
N GLU A 90 13.95 -3.91 -8.19
CA GLU A 90 15.01 -3.45 -9.10
C GLU A 90 16.32 -4.17 -8.81
N ARG A 91 16.70 -4.30 -7.53
CA ARG A 91 17.94 -4.96 -7.11
C ARG A 91 18.00 -6.43 -7.51
N ILE A 92 16.86 -7.12 -7.52
CA ILE A 92 16.78 -8.54 -7.91
C ILE A 92 16.41 -8.73 -9.40
N GLU A 93 16.53 -7.67 -10.22
CA GLU A 93 16.32 -7.68 -11.67
C GLU A 93 14.92 -8.13 -12.13
N GLN A 94 13.93 -8.10 -11.25
CA GLN A 94 12.56 -8.54 -11.57
C GLN A 94 11.73 -7.50 -12.34
N LEU A 95 12.22 -6.25 -12.45
CA LEU A 95 11.50 -5.14 -13.10
C LEU A 95 11.97 -4.83 -14.53
N GLY A 96 12.97 -5.54 -15.06
CA GLY A 96 13.58 -5.22 -16.36
C GLY A 96 14.40 -3.92 -16.34
N PRO A 97 15.17 -3.64 -17.41
CA PRO A 97 15.98 -2.42 -17.50
C PRO A 97 15.10 -1.16 -17.51
N ARG A 98 15.66 -0.07 -16.96
CA ARG A 98 15.02 1.24 -16.86
C ARG A 98 14.83 1.91 -18.21
#